data_AF-A0A8X7RXT0-F1
#
_entry.id   AF-A0A8X7RXT0-F1
#
_cell.length_a   1.000
_cell.length_b   1.000
_cell.length_c   1.000
_cell.angle_alpha   90.00
_cell.angle_beta   90.00
_cell.angle_gamma   90.00
#
_symmetry.space_group_name_H-M   'P 1'
#
loop_
_entity.id
_entity.type
_entity.pdbx_description
1 polymer ?
#
loop_
_entity_poly.entity_id
_entity_poly.type
_entity_poly.pdbx_seq_one_letter_code
_entity_poly.pdbx_strand_id
1 'polypeptide(L)'
;MRMLTTAVNTLLKRENSLLQRHGFAHVVAQRTNSVHQTETKVPKIPPFSYSPPPYDGPSTGEIIAKRREFLSPALFHFYNTPLNIVEGKKQYVFDDTGRRYLDAFGGIATVSCGHSHPEVVESVIKQLKLIQHSTTLYLNHTISDFAEALVSTLPGDLKVVFFTNSGTEANELAMMMARLYTGCNDVVSLRNSYHGNAAATMGATAQSNWKFNVVQSGVHHAINPDPYRGIFGSDGEKYARDVHDLIQFGTSGQVAGFIGESIQAIGGIVELAPGYLPAAYDIVRRAGGVCIADEVQSGFARTGTHFWGFQSHDVIPDIVTMAKGIGNGIPLGAVVTTPEIAGVLSRRFYFNTFGGNPMCTAAGHAVLRVIQEEKLQENAFLVGSHLKRRLTQLKDRYELIGDVRGRGLMLGVEFVTDRDLKTPAKLETLHLMDQMKEMGVLVGKGGFYGNVFRITPPLCFTLHDADFLVDVMDHALSKICITEHINNKVSLLCFSSESETCGAKVKRVVIKSEVLEVAVEKEEKLQENAFLVGSHLKRRLTQLKDRYELIGDVRGRGLMLGVEFVTDRDLKTPAKLETLHLMDQMKEMGVLVGKGGFYGNVFRITPPLCFTLHDADFLVDVMDHALSKM
;
A
#
# COMPACT_ATOMS: atom_id res chain seq x y z
N MET A 1 -15.35 -46.56 26.25
CA MET A 1 -16.02 -45.63 27.18
C MET A 1 -16.12 -46.17 28.63
N ARG A 2 -15.06 -46.81 29.16
CA ARG A 2 -14.91 -47.19 30.59
C ARG A 2 -13.46 -47.10 31.11
N MET A 3 -12.54 -46.49 30.36
CA MET A 3 -11.15 -46.24 30.78
C MET A 3 -10.77 -44.75 30.85
N LEU A 4 -11.72 -43.82 30.63
CA LEU A 4 -11.47 -42.37 30.78
C LEU A 4 -11.96 -41.79 32.12
N THR A 5 -12.68 -42.57 32.93
CA THR A 5 -13.31 -42.07 34.17
C THR A 5 -12.37 -42.16 35.40
N THR A 6 -11.26 -42.89 35.31
CA THR A 6 -10.35 -43.10 36.45
C THR A 6 -9.19 -42.09 36.48
N ALA A 7 -8.84 -41.48 35.34
CA ALA A 7 -7.76 -40.49 35.27
C ALA A 7 -8.19 -39.09 35.78
N VAL A 8 -9.47 -38.73 35.62
CA VAL A 8 -10.00 -37.40 36.02
C VAL A 8 -10.14 -37.28 37.55
N ASN A 9 -10.45 -38.37 38.25
CA ASN A 9 -10.62 -38.35 39.71
C ASN A 9 -9.30 -38.33 40.51
N THR A 10 -8.16 -38.55 39.85
CA THR A 10 -6.84 -38.54 40.52
C THR A 10 -6.17 -37.16 40.42
N LEU A 11 -6.53 -36.34 39.43
CA LEU A 11 -6.03 -34.96 39.28
C LEU A 11 -6.78 -33.97 40.18
N LEU A 12 -8.09 -34.15 40.39
CA LEU A 12 -8.90 -33.28 41.27
C LEU A 12 -8.63 -33.45 42.77
N LYS A 13 -7.89 -34.49 43.18
CA LYS A 13 -7.45 -34.68 44.59
C LYS A 13 -6.07 -34.11 44.90
N ARG A 14 -5.33 -33.62 43.89
CA ARG A 14 -4.00 -33.02 44.08
C ARG A 14 -3.98 -31.49 44.09
N GLU A 15 -5.04 -30.83 43.61
CA GLU A 15 -5.15 -29.36 43.69
C GLU A 15 -5.72 -28.83 45.01
N ASN A 16 -6.39 -29.68 45.81
CA ASN A 16 -6.96 -29.27 47.10
C ASN A 16 -6.00 -29.38 48.30
N SER A 17 -4.73 -29.78 48.12
CA SER A 17 -3.76 -29.89 49.23
C SER A 17 -2.62 -28.86 49.20
N LEU A 18 -2.68 -27.84 48.34
CA LEU A 18 -1.68 -26.76 48.29
C LEU A 18 -2.24 -25.37 48.68
N LEU A 19 -3.51 -25.29 49.08
CA LEU A 19 -4.17 -24.06 49.55
C LEU A 19 -4.30 -23.94 51.09
N GLN A 20 -3.51 -24.70 51.84
CA GLN A 20 -3.38 -24.52 53.28
C GLN A 20 -1.91 -24.40 53.66
N ARG A 21 -1.38 -23.18 53.53
CA ARG A 21 -0.33 -22.63 54.39
C ARG A 21 -0.09 -21.20 53.96
N HIS A 22 -0.24 -20.31 54.94
CA HIS A 22 0.31 -18.96 55.12
C HIS A 22 -0.81 -18.06 55.65
N GLY A 23 -1.02 -18.17 56.97
CA GLY A 23 -1.65 -17.11 57.72
C GLY A 23 -0.69 -15.94 57.80
N PHE A 24 -1.13 -14.76 57.39
CA PHE A 24 -0.78 -13.45 57.93
C PHE A 24 -1.78 -12.43 57.36
N ALA A 25 -3.05 -12.60 57.74
CA ALA A 25 -4.07 -11.58 57.59
C ALA A 25 -3.99 -10.68 58.84
N HIS A 26 -3.18 -9.64 58.78
CA HIS A 26 -3.28 -8.38 59.53
C HIS A 26 -1.97 -7.60 59.30
N VAL A 27 -2.02 -6.63 58.38
CA VAL A 27 -1.27 -5.35 58.27
C VAL A 27 -1.22 -4.98 56.78
N VAL A 28 -2.39 -4.81 56.13
CA VAL A 28 -2.53 -3.99 54.90
C VAL A 28 -3.95 -3.40 54.90
N ALA A 29 -4.32 -2.73 55.98
CA ALA A 29 -5.59 -1.99 56.07
C ALA A 29 -5.37 -0.51 56.44
N GLN A 30 -4.15 0.00 56.21
CA GLN A 30 -3.79 1.39 56.48
C GLN A 30 -2.81 1.94 55.41
N ARG A 31 -3.14 1.76 54.13
CA ARG A 31 -2.63 2.59 53.02
C ARG A 31 -3.66 2.68 51.90
N THR A 32 -4.90 3.00 52.26
CA THR A 32 -5.95 3.36 51.31
C THR A 32 -6.60 4.64 51.81
N ASN A 33 -5.86 5.74 51.77
CA ASN A 33 -6.41 7.09 51.92
C ASN A 33 -5.45 8.10 51.29
N SER A 34 -5.53 8.19 49.96
CA SER A 34 -5.42 9.44 49.17
C SER A 34 -5.28 9.11 47.67
N VAL A 35 -6.24 8.40 47.08
CA VAL A 35 -6.46 8.52 45.64
C VAL A 35 -7.49 9.62 45.50
N HIS A 36 -7.03 10.83 45.19
CA HIS A 36 -7.93 11.84 44.64
C HIS A 36 -8.62 11.22 43.42
N GLN A 37 -9.93 10.93 43.56
CA GLN A 37 -10.81 10.79 42.41
C GLN A 37 -10.91 12.16 41.75
N THR A 38 -9.87 12.54 41.00
CA THR A 38 -10.06 13.52 39.93
C THR A 38 -10.92 12.83 38.90
N GLU A 39 -12.19 13.23 38.78
CA GLU A 39 -13.00 12.94 37.59
C GLU A 39 -12.18 13.37 36.37
N THR A 40 -11.54 12.42 35.69
CA THR A 40 -10.80 12.70 34.46
C THR A 40 -11.83 13.07 33.41
N LYS A 41 -11.96 14.39 33.20
CA LYS A 41 -12.83 14.96 32.18
C LYS A 41 -12.47 14.34 30.84
N VAL A 42 -13.46 13.73 30.18
CA VAL A 42 -13.27 13.12 28.86
C VAL A 42 -12.61 14.15 27.92
N PRO A 43 -11.47 13.82 27.30
CA PRO A 43 -10.79 14.73 26.38
C PRO A 43 -11.73 15.19 25.27
N LYS A 44 -11.65 16.46 24.90
CA LYS A 44 -12.47 17.03 23.83
C LYS A 44 -11.65 17.19 22.56
N ILE A 45 -12.21 16.75 21.44
CA ILE A 45 -11.59 16.92 20.13
C ILE A 45 -11.34 18.42 19.85
N PRO A 46 -10.18 18.81 19.29
CA PRO A 46 -9.89 20.21 18.98
C PRO A 46 -10.98 20.83 18.10
N PRO A 47 -11.30 22.13 18.29
CA PRO A 47 -12.29 22.80 17.46
C PRO A 47 -11.82 22.85 16.00
N PHE A 48 -12.75 22.66 15.07
CA PHE A 48 -12.45 22.66 13.64
C PHE A 48 -13.65 23.24 12.88
N SER A 49 -13.41 24.29 12.11
CA SER A 49 -14.44 25.07 11.41
C SER A 49 -14.81 24.44 10.07
N TYR A 50 -15.42 23.26 10.12
CA TYR A 50 -15.92 22.55 8.96
C TYR A 50 -17.01 21.55 9.39
N SER A 51 -18.08 21.49 8.61
CA SER A 51 -19.13 20.48 8.72
C SER A 51 -19.32 19.84 7.36
N PRO A 52 -19.31 18.50 7.24
CA PRO A 52 -19.60 17.84 5.97
C PRO A 52 -21.08 18.07 5.59
N PRO A 53 -21.41 18.06 4.28
CA PRO A 53 -22.79 17.95 3.83
C PRO A 53 -23.47 16.67 4.37
N PRO A 54 -24.81 16.62 4.47
CA PRO A 54 -25.53 15.41 4.83
C PRO A 54 -25.20 14.27 3.86
N TYR A 55 -24.94 13.08 4.41
CA TYR A 55 -24.71 11.88 3.61
C TYR A 55 -26.05 11.25 3.16
N ASP A 56 -26.19 11.01 1.86
CA ASP A 56 -27.37 10.44 1.22
C ASP A 56 -27.11 9.06 0.59
N GLY A 57 -25.93 8.47 0.86
CA GLY A 57 -25.53 7.17 0.33
C GLY A 57 -26.05 5.97 1.14
N PRO A 58 -25.61 4.74 0.78
CA PRO A 58 -26.04 3.51 1.45
C PRO A 58 -25.60 3.47 2.92
N SER A 59 -26.43 2.82 3.74
CA SER A 59 -26.13 2.58 5.15
C SER A 59 -24.98 1.61 5.35
N THR A 60 -24.35 1.65 6.53
CA THR A 60 -23.30 0.70 6.93
C THR A 60 -23.72 -0.76 6.74
N GLY A 61 -24.97 -1.11 7.07
CA GLY A 61 -25.49 -2.47 6.93
C GLY A 61 -25.59 -2.94 5.47
N GLU A 62 -26.06 -2.06 4.58
CA GLU A 62 -26.14 -2.34 3.13
C GLU A 62 -24.74 -2.49 2.52
N ILE A 63 -23.78 -1.67 2.94
CA ILE A 63 -22.38 -1.78 2.51
C ILE A 63 -21.81 -3.14 2.91
N ILE A 64 -22.01 -3.57 4.17
CA ILE A 64 -21.53 -4.88 4.66
C ILE A 64 -22.16 -6.03 3.85
N ALA A 65 -23.45 -5.96 3.54
CA ALA A 65 -24.13 -6.95 2.72
C ALA A 65 -23.52 -7.04 1.32
N LYS A 66 -23.35 -5.89 0.63
CA LYS A 66 -22.70 -5.82 -0.68
C LYS A 66 -21.25 -6.33 -0.65
N ARG A 67 -20.48 -6.02 0.40
CA ARG A 67 -19.11 -6.53 0.55
C ARG A 67 -19.08 -8.06 0.62
N ARG A 68 -20.02 -8.65 1.35
CA ARG A 68 -20.12 -10.11 1.48
C ARG A 68 -20.49 -10.79 0.16
N GLU A 69 -21.35 -10.14 -0.63
CA GLU A 69 -21.85 -10.70 -1.88
C GLU A 69 -20.86 -10.51 -3.05
N PHE A 70 -20.22 -9.33 -3.15
CA PHE A 70 -19.51 -8.93 -4.37
C PHE A 70 -18.00 -8.74 -4.20
N LEU A 71 -17.45 -8.72 -2.98
CA LEU A 71 -16.02 -8.50 -2.75
C LEU A 71 -15.32 -9.73 -2.17
N SER A 72 -13.97 -9.70 -2.20
CA SER A 72 -13.13 -10.77 -1.67
C SER A 72 -13.41 -11.05 -0.18
N PRO A 73 -13.52 -12.33 0.22
CA PRO A 73 -13.69 -12.70 1.63
C PRO A 73 -12.44 -12.41 2.48
N ALA A 74 -11.32 -12.04 1.88
CA ALA A 74 -10.09 -11.66 2.60
C ALA A 74 -10.13 -10.25 3.20
N LEU A 75 -11.15 -9.43 2.86
CA LEU A 75 -11.30 -8.10 3.44
C LEU A 75 -11.73 -8.18 4.91
N PHE A 76 -11.05 -7.43 5.78
CA PHE A 76 -11.35 -7.35 7.20
C PHE A 76 -11.56 -5.90 7.66
N HIS A 77 -12.21 -5.74 8.80
CA HIS A 77 -12.43 -4.45 9.45
C HIS A 77 -11.40 -4.23 10.56
N PHE A 78 -11.01 -2.98 10.80
CA PHE A 78 -10.10 -2.62 11.88
C PHE A 78 -10.77 -2.59 13.25
N TYR A 79 -12.06 -2.31 13.29
CA TYR A 79 -12.85 -2.08 14.50
C TYR A 79 -14.01 -3.06 14.58
N ASN A 80 -14.47 -3.37 15.80
CA ASN A 80 -15.58 -4.29 16.02
C ASN A 80 -16.89 -3.75 15.42
N THR A 81 -17.14 -2.45 15.56
CA THR A 81 -18.18 -1.73 14.82
C THR A 81 -17.50 -1.01 13.64
N PRO A 82 -17.68 -1.50 12.40
CA PRO A 82 -17.09 -0.87 11.22
C PRO A 82 -17.56 0.58 11.06
N LEU A 83 -16.66 1.43 10.57
CA LEU A 83 -16.98 2.82 10.24
C LEU A 83 -17.25 2.96 8.76
N ASN A 84 -18.32 3.67 8.42
CA ASN A 84 -18.58 4.15 7.08
C ASN A 84 -18.00 5.56 6.94
N ILE A 85 -16.73 5.66 6.57
CA ILE A 85 -16.05 6.94 6.34
C ILE A 85 -16.42 7.45 4.96
N VAL A 86 -17.03 8.63 4.91
CA VAL A 86 -17.61 9.20 3.68
C VAL A 86 -16.91 10.48 3.25
N GLU A 87 -16.17 11.13 4.15
CA GLU A 87 -15.50 12.39 3.85
C GLU A 87 -14.21 12.59 4.66
N GLY A 88 -13.29 13.41 4.14
CA GLY A 88 -12.07 13.80 4.82
C GLY A 88 -11.65 15.23 4.50
N LYS A 89 -11.12 15.92 5.52
CA LYS A 89 -10.56 17.28 5.42
C LYS A 89 -9.37 17.43 6.35
N LYS A 90 -8.20 17.80 5.81
CA LYS A 90 -6.93 17.88 6.56
C LYS A 90 -6.64 16.59 7.34
N GLN A 91 -6.44 16.64 8.65
CA GLN A 91 -6.19 15.48 9.52
C GLN A 91 -7.45 14.77 10.02
N TYR A 92 -8.64 15.18 9.57
CA TYR A 92 -9.91 14.63 10.03
C TYR A 92 -10.65 13.85 8.95
N VAL A 93 -11.38 12.84 9.38
CA VAL A 93 -12.37 12.10 8.59
C VAL A 93 -13.74 12.15 9.26
N PHE A 94 -14.80 11.96 8.47
CA PHE A 94 -16.18 12.04 8.91
C PHE A 94 -16.94 10.78 8.48
N ASP A 95 -17.77 10.27 9.38
CA ASP A 95 -18.66 9.14 9.08
C ASP A 95 -19.99 9.58 8.45
N ASP A 96 -20.84 8.59 8.14
CA ASP A 96 -22.17 8.77 7.56
C ASP A 96 -23.17 9.52 8.46
N THR A 97 -22.83 9.77 9.72
CA THR A 97 -23.63 10.60 10.64
C THR A 97 -23.10 12.03 10.77
N GLY A 98 -22.00 12.36 10.08
CA GLY A 98 -21.28 13.62 10.21
C GLY A 98 -20.36 13.69 11.43
N ARG A 99 -20.16 12.57 12.16
CA ARG A 99 -19.27 12.53 13.32
C ARG A 99 -17.82 12.62 12.86
N ARG A 100 -17.07 13.52 13.51
CA ARG A 100 -15.65 13.78 13.22
C ARG A 100 -14.74 12.84 13.99
N TYR A 101 -13.69 12.37 13.31
CA TYR A 101 -12.60 11.60 13.89
C TYR A 101 -11.24 12.20 13.51
N LEU A 102 -10.32 12.25 14.46
CA LEU A 102 -8.90 12.52 14.22
C LEU A 102 -8.24 11.28 13.60
N ASP A 103 -7.78 11.39 12.35
CA ASP A 103 -7.12 10.31 11.64
C ASP A 103 -5.62 10.29 11.96
N ALA A 104 -5.25 9.46 12.94
CA ALA A 104 -3.85 9.23 13.31
C ALA A 104 -3.19 8.08 12.53
N PHE A 105 -3.83 7.57 11.48
CA PHE A 105 -3.32 6.46 10.66
C PHE A 105 -3.05 6.86 9.21
N GLY A 106 -3.72 7.92 8.71
CA GLY A 106 -3.49 8.50 7.39
C GLY A 106 -3.72 7.51 6.26
N GLY A 107 -4.71 6.61 6.38
CA GLY A 107 -4.97 5.58 5.38
C GLY A 107 -3.79 4.63 5.14
N ILE A 108 -3.14 4.16 6.21
CA ILE A 108 -1.91 3.33 6.17
C ILE A 108 -0.74 4.15 5.60
N ALA A 109 -0.47 5.31 6.21
CA ALA A 109 0.61 6.25 5.80
C ALA A 109 0.52 6.72 4.33
N THR A 110 -0.67 6.75 3.76
CA THR A 110 -0.93 7.12 2.36
C THR A 110 -1.26 8.61 2.23
N VAL A 111 -2.09 9.14 3.13
CA VAL A 111 -2.47 10.55 3.16
C VAL A 111 -1.40 11.33 3.91
N SER A 112 -0.54 12.04 3.17
CA SER A 112 0.58 12.81 3.71
C SER A 112 0.27 14.29 3.86
N CYS A 113 -0.29 14.95 2.86
CA CYS A 113 -0.62 16.39 2.94
C CYS A 113 -1.93 16.66 3.70
N GLY A 114 -2.69 15.62 4.02
CA GLY A 114 -4.04 15.73 4.57
C GLY A 114 -5.09 15.40 3.52
N HIS A 115 -6.28 15.05 4.02
CA HIS A 115 -7.44 14.70 3.22
C HIS A 115 -7.95 15.92 2.45
N SER A 116 -8.25 15.71 1.16
CA SER A 116 -8.83 16.71 0.26
C SER A 116 -8.04 18.03 0.24
N HIS A 117 -6.70 17.94 0.16
CA HIS A 117 -5.81 19.09 0.09
C HIS A 117 -6.10 19.92 -1.19
N PRO A 118 -6.44 21.23 -1.09
CA PRO A 118 -6.89 22.02 -2.23
C PRO A 118 -5.91 21.99 -3.41
N GLU A 119 -4.62 22.24 -3.18
CA GLU A 119 -3.60 22.27 -4.25
C GLU A 119 -3.48 20.93 -5.00
N VAL A 120 -3.58 19.80 -4.29
CA VAL A 120 -3.51 18.46 -4.90
C VAL A 120 -4.77 18.19 -5.71
N VAL A 121 -5.94 18.50 -5.15
CA VAL A 121 -7.24 18.34 -5.82
C VAL A 121 -7.32 19.19 -7.09
N GLU A 122 -6.94 20.46 -7.01
CA GLU A 122 -6.99 21.39 -8.13
C GLU A 122 -6.02 20.98 -9.25
N SER A 123 -4.81 20.53 -8.89
CA SER A 123 -3.83 20.01 -9.86
C SER A 123 -4.36 18.81 -10.64
N VAL A 124 -5.02 17.88 -9.93
CA VAL A 124 -5.64 16.70 -10.53
C VAL A 124 -6.81 17.07 -11.42
N ILE A 125 -7.73 17.93 -10.95
CA ILE A 125 -8.89 18.39 -11.74
C ILE A 125 -8.42 19.11 -13.00
N LYS A 126 -7.40 19.97 -12.90
CA LYS A 126 -6.83 20.68 -14.04
C LYS A 126 -6.31 19.70 -15.10
N GLN A 127 -5.56 18.68 -14.68
CA GLN A 127 -5.04 17.67 -15.61
C GLN A 127 -6.16 16.80 -16.19
N LEU A 128 -7.15 16.38 -15.38
CA LEU A 128 -8.28 15.57 -15.83
C LEU A 128 -9.14 16.27 -16.89
N LYS A 129 -9.29 17.60 -16.82
CA LYS A 129 -9.99 18.40 -17.84
C LYS A 129 -9.26 18.42 -19.18
N LEU A 130 -7.98 18.11 -19.21
CA LEU A 130 -7.17 18.03 -20.43
C LEU A 130 -7.13 16.59 -20.96
N ILE A 131 -6.58 15.67 -20.16
CA ILE A 131 -6.47 14.26 -20.49
C ILE A 131 -6.22 13.44 -19.22
N GLN A 132 -7.03 12.39 -19.04
CA GLN A 132 -6.98 11.47 -17.89
C GLN A 132 -5.89 10.39 -18.03
N HIS A 133 -5.53 10.02 -19.26
CA HIS A 133 -4.53 9.00 -19.52
C HIS A 133 -3.88 9.21 -20.88
N SER A 134 -2.55 9.22 -20.89
CA SER A 134 -1.72 8.98 -22.07
C SER A 134 -0.64 8.00 -21.65
N THR A 135 -0.38 6.97 -22.47
CA THR A 135 0.73 6.05 -22.22
C THR A 135 2.07 6.80 -22.33
N THR A 136 3.08 6.36 -21.59
CA THR A 136 4.46 6.89 -21.67
C THR A 136 5.12 6.69 -23.03
N LEU A 137 4.49 5.92 -23.93
CA LEU A 137 4.91 5.82 -25.34
C LEU A 137 4.68 7.13 -26.11
N TYR A 138 3.81 8.02 -25.61
CA TYR A 138 3.65 9.38 -26.09
C TYR A 138 4.26 10.37 -25.09
N LEU A 139 4.69 11.52 -25.59
CA LEU A 139 5.25 12.58 -24.74
C LEU A 139 4.14 13.28 -23.95
N ASN A 140 4.39 13.47 -22.66
CA ASN A 140 3.61 14.35 -21.79
C ASN A 140 4.53 14.90 -20.70
N HIS A 141 4.62 16.23 -20.60
CA HIS A 141 5.59 16.90 -19.73
C HIS A 141 5.35 16.64 -18.23
N THR A 142 4.10 16.39 -17.81
CA THR A 142 3.78 16.18 -16.38
C THR A 142 4.60 15.04 -15.75
N ILE A 143 4.99 14.05 -16.56
CA ILE A 143 5.79 12.91 -16.13
C ILE A 143 7.24 13.33 -15.92
N SER A 144 7.83 14.06 -16.87
CA SER A 144 9.21 14.54 -16.78
C SER A 144 9.38 15.60 -15.70
N ASP A 145 8.44 16.53 -15.58
CA ASP A 145 8.47 17.59 -14.56
C ASP A 145 8.42 16.98 -13.15
N PHE A 146 7.55 15.97 -12.96
CA PHE A 146 7.49 15.27 -11.68
C PHE A 146 8.74 14.43 -11.43
N ALA A 147 9.29 13.77 -12.45
CA ALA A 147 10.54 13.01 -12.31
C ALA A 147 11.69 13.92 -11.89
N GLU A 148 11.85 15.09 -12.53
CA GLU A 148 12.86 16.10 -12.19
C GLU A 148 12.70 16.59 -10.75
N ALA A 149 11.48 16.96 -10.35
CA ALA A 149 11.20 17.39 -8.97
C ALA A 149 11.49 16.28 -7.96
N LEU A 150 11.12 15.03 -8.26
CA LEU A 150 11.35 13.88 -7.37
C LEU A 150 12.85 13.61 -7.18
N VAL A 151 13.63 13.53 -8.26
CA VAL A 151 15.07 13.23 -8.17
C VAL A 151 15.85 14.34 -7.46
N SER A 152 15.36 15.59 -7.49
CA SER A 152 15.96 16.69 -6.73
C SER A 152 15.97 16.47 -5.21
N THR A 153 15.10 15.57 -4.72
CA THR A 153 15.03 15.20 -3.29
C THR A 153 15.96 14.05 -2.91
N LEU A 154 16.59 13.38 -3.88
CA LEU A 154 17.41 12.18 -3.68
C LEU A 154 18.91 12.51 -3.78
N PRO A 155 19.78 11.81 -3.03
CA PRO A 155 21.22 12.05 -3.06
C PRO A 155 21.93 11.34 -4.22
N GLY A 156 23.12 11.84 -4.57
CA GLY A 156 24.04 11.16 -5.47
C GLY A 156 23.51 11.06 -6.91
N ASP A 157 23.70 9.88 -7.53
CA ASP A 157 23.32 9.64 -8.93
C ASP A 157 21.97 8.91 -9.08
N LEU A 158 21.14 8.91 -8.03
CA LEU A 158 19.78 8.36 -8.03
C LEU A 158 18.84 9.27 -8.85
N LYS A 159 18.89 9.16 -10.18
CA LYS A 159 18.24 10.11 -11.11
C LYS A 159 17.37 9.49 -12.21
N VAL A 160 17.32 8.16 -12.32
CA VAL A 160 16.44 7.50 -13.31
C VAL A 160 15.19 6.97 -12.62
N VAL A 161 14.03 7.48 -13.03
CA VAL A 161 12.73 7.17 -12.41
C VAL A 161 11.92 6.24 -13.30
N PHE A 162 11.39 5.17 -12.70
CA PHE A 162 10.37 4.31 -13.28
C PHE A 162 9.09 4.43 -12.46
N PHE A 163 7.99 4.84 -13.08
CA PHE A 163 6.71 4.97 -12.40
C PHE A 163 5.90 3.66 -12.45
N THR A 164 5.24 3.36 -11.33
CA THR A 164 4.34 2.24 -11.10
C THR A 164 3.06 2.75 -10.42
N ASN A 165 2.14 1.85 -10.06
CA ASN A 165 0.86 2.20 -9.42
C ASN A 165 0.85 1.90 -7.91
N SER A 166 1.81 1.10 -7.42
CA SER A 166 1.84 0.63 -6.04
C SER A 166 3.26 0.34 -5.55
N GLY A 167 3.42 0.23 -4.23
CA GLY A 167 4.68 -0.20 -3.62
C GLY A 167 5.04 -1.65 -3.97
N THR A 168 4.04 -2.53 -4.11
CA THR A 168 4.27 -3.92 -4.58
C THR A 168 4.89 -3.92 -5.98
N GLU A 169 4.35 -3.15 -6.93
CA GLU A 169 4.92 -3.05 -8.28
C GLU A 169 6.32 -2.41 -8.27
N ALA A 170 6.54 -1.40 -7.43
CA ALA A 170 7.85 -0.77 -7.28
C ALA A 170 8.90 -1.75 -6.75
N ASN A 171 8.57 -2.53 -5.72
CA ASN A 171 9.48 -3.52 -5.16
C ASN A 171 9.72 -4.72 -6.10
N GLU A 172 8.70 -5.19 -6.83
CA GLU A 172 8.88 -6.20 -7.90
C GLU A 172 9.87 -5.71 -8.96
N LEU A 173 9.70 -4.47 -9.44
CA LEU A 173 10.60 -3.87 -10.42
C LEU A 173 12.02 -3.72 -9.88
N ALA A 174 12.18 -3.22 -8.65
CA ALA A 174 13.49 -3.06 -8.02
C ALA A 174 14.23 -4.39 -7.86
N MET A 175 13.54 -5.44 -7.37
CA MET A 175 14.12 -6.78 -7.26
C MET A 175 14.47 -7.38 -8.62
N MET A 176 13.62 -7.17 -9.64
CA MET A 176 13.92 -7.60 -11.00
C MET A 176 15.15 -6.87 -11.57
N MET A 177 15.26 -5.55 -11.37
CA MET A 177 16.41 -4.77 -11.82
C MET A 177 17.72 -5.23 -11.14
N ALA A 178 17.69 -5.46 -9.82
CA ALA A 178 18.82 -6.01 -9.09
C ALA A 178 19.31 -7.34 -9.69
N ARG A 179 18.38 -8.27 -9.95
CA ARG A 179 18.69 -9.58 -10.56
C ARG A 179 19.25 -9.46 -11.97
N LEU A 180 18.68 -8.59 -12.80
CA LEU A 180 19.13 -8.37 -14.18
C LEU A 180 20.50 -7.68 -14.25
N TYR A 181 20.80 -6.85 -13.24
CA TYR A 181 22.05 -6.11 -13.14
C TYR A 181 23.21 -7.00 -12.72
N THR A 182 23.05 -7.76 -11.64
CA THR A 182 24.14 -8.59 -11.10
C THR A 182 24.21 -9.97 -11.75
N GLY A 183 23.12 -10.44 -12.38
CA GLY A 183 23.01 -11.81 -12.89
C GLY A 183 22.75 -12.86 -11.80
N CYS A 184 22.56 -12.46 -10.54
CA CYS A 184 22.22 -13.35 -9.43
C CYS A 184 20.71 -13.33 -9.15
N ASN A 185 20.18 -14.40 -8.51
CA ASN A 185 18.75 -14.50 -8.19
C ASN A 185 18.44 -14.22 -6.72
N ASP A 186 19.34 -14.61 -5.81
CA ASP A 186 19.13 -14.54 -4.36
C ASP A 186 19.11 -13.10 -3.84
N VAL A 187 18.09 -12.76 -3.07
CA VAL A 187 17.94 -11.46 -2.39
C VAL A 187 17.93 -11.69 -0.88
N VAL A 188 18.61 -10.83 -0.13
CA VAL A 188 18.48 -10.81 1.34
C VAL A 188 17.41 -9.80 1.73
N SER A 189 16.46 -10.21 2.58
CA SER A 189 15.51 -9.33 3.27
C SER A 189 15.60 -9.57 4.78
N LEU A 190 14.83 -8.81 5.56
CA LEU A 190 14.82 -8.89 7.02
C LEU A 190 13.63 -9.69 7.52
N ARG A 191 13.80 -10.47 8.59
CA ARG A 191 12.66 -10.95 9.36
C ARG A 191 11.80 -9.77 9.82
N ASN A 192 10.48 -9.96 9.94
CA ASN A 192 9.50 -8.92 10.27
C ASN A 192 9.26 -7.83 9.19
N SER A 193 9.89 -7.92 8.01
CA SER A 193 9.67 -6.98 6.90
C SER A 193 8.30 -7.13 6.22
N TYR A 194 7.86 -6.08 5.53
CA TYR A 194 6.73 -6.12 4.58
C TYR A 194 7.08 -5.35 3.30
N HIS A 195 7.10 -6.05 2.17
CA HIS A 195 7.48 -5.49 0.87
C HIS A 195 6.40 -5.61 -0.21
N GLY A 196 5.24 -6.19 0.12
CA GLY A 196 4.12 -6.35 -0.83
C GLY A 196 3.61 -7.78 -0.89
N ASN A 197 2.70 -8.04 -1.82
CA ASN A 197 1.93 -9.27 -1.92
C ASN A 197 1.97 -9.93 -3.31
N ALA A 198 2.84 -9.49 -4.21
CA ALA A 198 3.14 -10.19 -5.47
C ALA A 198 4.17 -11.31 -5.23
N ALA A 199 4.44 -12.17 -6.22
CA ALA A 199 5.20 -13.40 -5.99
C ALA A 199 6.60 -13.17 -5.38
N ALA A 200 7.40 -12.23 -5.89
CA ALA A 200 8.74 -11.96 -5.36
C ALA A 200 8.66 -11.15 -4.06
N THR A 201 7.79 -10.15 -4.00
CA THR A 201 7.62 -9.28 -2.81
C THR A 201 6.99 -9.98 -1.61
N MET A 202 6.13 -10.97 -1.83
CA MET A 202 5.63 -11.88 -0.79
C MET A 202 6.74 -12.82 -0.31
N GLY A 203 7.65 -13.20 -1.21
CA GLY A 203 8.90 -13.88 -0.87
C GLY A 203 9.73 -13.06 0.12
N ALA A 204 9.99 -11.79 -0.21
CA ALA A 204 10.72 -10.81 0.61
C ALA A 204 10.00 -10.41 1.90
N THR A 205 8.66 -10.46 1.91
CA THR A 205 7.86 -10.22 3.12
C THR A 205 8.07 -11.36 4.12
N ALA A 206 8.51 -11.01 5.34
CA ALA A 206 8.94 -11.98 6.35
C ALA A 206 8.00 -12.04 7.54
N GLN A 207 6.69 -12.03 7.27
CA GLN A 207 5.62 -12.14 8.27
C GLN A 207 4.61 -13.20 7.82
N SER A 208 4.51 -14.32 8.55
CA SER A 208 3.70 -15.48 8.12
C SER A 208 2.21 -15.19 7.91
N ASN A 209 1.65 -14.21 8.62
CA ASN A 209 0.27 -13.74 8.45
C ASN A 209 0.02 -12.97 7.13
N TRP A 210 1.07 -12.66 6.37
CA TRP A 210 1.01 -12.04 5.05
C TRP A 210 1.49 -12.95 3.92
N LYS A 211 1.74 -14.23 4.21
CA LYS A 211 2.26 -15.19 3.24
C LYS A 211 1.20 -16.24 2.91
N PHE A 212 0.98 -16.46 1.62
CA PHE A 212 0.25 -17.62 1.13
C PHE A 212 1.22 -18.76 0.85
N ASN A 213 0.73 -20.00 0.91
CA ASN A 213 1.51 -21.20 0.59
C ASN A 213 1.66 -21.34 -0.94
N VAL A 214 2.49 -20.48 -1.53
CA VAL A 214 2.84 -20.46 -2.96
C VAL A 214 4.36 -20.48 -3.11
N VAL A 215 4.85 -20.84 -4.30
CA VAL A 215 6.28 -20.88 -4.58
C VAL A 215 6.90 -19.50 -4.39
N GLN A 216 7.88 -19.42 -3.48
CA GLN A 216 8.70 -18.26 -3.21
C GLN A 216 10.14 -18.72 -3.27
N SER A 217 10.97 -18.16 -4.15
CA SER A 217 12.34 -18.60 -4.37
C SER A 217 13.31 -17.43 -4.45
N GLY A 218 14.58 -17.70 -4.13
CA GLY A 218 15.67 -16.71 -4.21
C GLY A 218 15.53 -15.58 -3.20
N VAL A 219 15.04 -15.86 -1.99
CA VAL A 219 14.95 -14.89 -0.89
C VAL A 219 15.41 -15.53 0.42
N HIS A 220 16.31 -14.83 1.13
CA HIS A 220 16.85 -15.22 2.42
C HIS A 220 16.51 -14.15 3.48
N HIS A 221 16.17 -14.57 4.70
CA HIS A 221 15.69 -13.65 5.74
C HIS A 221 16.67 -13.53 6.91
N ALA A 222 17.42 -12.42 6.91
CA ALA A 222 18.33 -12.05 7.99
C ALA A 222 17.57 -11.77 9.30
N ILE A 223 18.21 -12.01 10.44
CA ILE A 223 17.68 -11.70 11.76
C ILE A 223 17.26 -10.23 11.80
N ASN A 224 16.06 -9.96 12.33
CA ASN A 224 15.55 -8.61 12.46
C ASN A 224 16.42 -7.80 13.44
N PRO A 225 17.03 -6.68 13.03
CA PRO A 225 17.86 -5.83 13.91
C PRO A 225 16.97 -4.95 14.80
N ASP A 226 16.18 -5.58 15.68
CA ASP A 226 15.21 -4.95 16.56
C ASP A 226 15.85 -4.56 17.91
N PRO A 227 15.95 -3.26 18.25
CA PRO A 227 16.51 -2.82 19.53
C PRO A 227 15.73 -3.27 20.76
N TYR A 228 14.41 -3.49 20.62
CA TYR A 228 13.53 -3.86 21.73
C TYR A 228 13.45 -5.36 21.90
N ARG A 229 13.16 -6.14 20.85
CA ARG A 229 12.95 -7.60 20.97
C ARG A 229 14.14 -8.44 20.53
N GLY A 230 15.08 -7.87 19.78
CA GLY A 230 16.13 -8.64 19.14
C GLY A 230 17.24 -9.07 20.11
N ILE A 231 17.91 -10.16 19.75
CA ILE A 231 18.89 -10.86 20.59
C ILE A 231 20.18 -10.06 20.88
N PHE A 232 20.46 -9.03 20.09
CA PHE A 232 21.64 -8.18 20.24
C PHE A 232 21.29 -6.73 20.65
N GLY A 233 20.04 -6.46 21.01
CA GLY A 233 19.59 -5.12 21.39
C GLY A 233 19.91 -4.09 20.32
N SER A 234 20.58 -3.00 20.68
CA SER A 234 20.92 -1.89 19.76
C SER A 234 22.24 -2.09 18.98
N ASP A 235 22.86 -3.27 19.03
CA ASP A 235 24.13 -3.54 18.34
C ASP A 235 23.90 -3.99 16.88
N GLY A 236 23.80 -3.02 15.96
CA GLY A 236 23.51 -3.28 14.55
C GLY A 236 24.56 -4.14 13.83
N GLU A 237 25.84 -3.98 14.17
CA GLU A 237 26.92 -4.75 13.55
C GLU A 237 26.81 -6.25 13.83
N LYS A 238 26.39 -6.64 15.05
CA LYS A 238 26.15 -8.06 15.37
C LYS A 238 25.04 -8.67 14.53
N TYR A 239 23.95 -7.94 14.27
CA TYR A 239 22.91 -8.42 13.37
C TYR A 239 23.39 -8.49 11.92
N ALA A 240 24.22 -7.54 11.46
CA ALA A 240 24.72 -7.53 10.09
C ALA A 240 25.59 -8.75 9.76
N ARG A 241 26.23 -9.40 10.76
CA ARG A 241 26.96 -10.67 10.57
C ARG A 241 26.08 -11.79 10.02
N ASP A 242 24.81 -11.82 10.38
CA ASP A 242 23.86 -12.81 9.85
C ASP A 242 23.63 -12.63 8.34
N VAL A 243 23.74 -11.40 7.81
CA VAL A 243 23.70 -11.15 6.36
C VAL A 243 24.87 -11.84 5.68
N HIS A 244 26.08 -11.71 6.23
CA HIS A 244 27.27 -12.39 5.71
C HIS A 244 27.10 -13.92 5.76
N ASP A 245 26.62 -14.46 6.88
CA ASP A 245 26.44 -15.90 7.05
C ASP A 245 25.38 -16.46 6.10
N LEU A 246 24.27 -15.75 5.89
CA LEU A 246 23.26 -16.13 4.90
C LEU A 246 23.82 -16.15 3.49
N ILE A 247 24.66 -15.17 3.13
CA ILE A 247 25.32 -15.17 1.82
C ILE A 247 26.28 -16.37 1.71
N GLN A 248 27.11 -16.58 2.72
CA GLN A 248 28.14 -17.64 2.72
C GLN A 248 27.56 -19.06 2.70
N PHE A 249 26.48 -19.31 3.43
CA PHE A 249 25.94 -20.66 3.65
C PHE A 249 24.58 -20.91 2.99
N GLY A 250 23.86 -19.86 2.60
CA GLY A 250 22.53 -19.94 1.98
C GLY A 250 22.53 -19.66 0.47
N THR A 251 23.62 -19.11 -0.08
CA THR A 251 23.71 -18.72 -1.50
C THR A 251 24.97 -19.29 -2.16
N SER A 252 25.25 -18.89 -3.40
CA SER A 252 26.50 -19.19 -4.09
C SER A 252 27.70 -18.35 -3.62
N GLY A 253 27.54 -17.54 -2.57
CA GLY A 253 28.48 -16.50 -2.16
C GLY A 253 28.28 -15.16 -2.89
N GLN A 254 27.29 -15.08 -3.78
CA GLN A 254 26.88 -13.88 -4.49
C GLN A 254 25.36 -13.69 -4.36
N VAL A 255 24.91 -12.44 -4.40
CA VAL A 255 23.49 -12.08 -4.29
C VAL A 255 23.10 -11.04 -5.32
N ALA A 256 21.82 -11.03 -5.69
CA ALA A 256 21.20 -9.95 -6.45
C ALA A 256 21.24 -8.64 -5.68
N GLY A 257 20.95 -8.72 -4.38
CA GLY A 257 20.97 -7.55 -3.53
C GLY A 257 20.33 -7.76 -2.17
N PHE A 258 20.14 -6.65 -1.48
CA PHE A 258 19.45 -6.54 -0.21
C PHE A 258 18.26 -5.61 -0.34
N ILE A 259 17.13 -5.95 0.27
CA ILE A 259 15.95 -5.08 0.36
C ILE A 259 15.54 -4.89 1.83
N GLY A 260 15.38 -3.64 2.25
CA GLY A 260 14.97 -3.32 3.60
C GLY A 260 14.22 -1.98 3.72
N GLU A 261 13.24 -1.94 4.60
CA GLU A 261 12.60 -0.70 5.05
C GLU A 261 13.55 0.07 5.98
N SER A 262 13.65 1.40 5.84
CA SER A 262 14.48 2.23 6.75
C SER A 262 13.96 2.23 8.19
N ILE A 263 12.64 2.07 8.34
CA ILE A 263 11.92 1.75 9.57
C ILE A 263 10.85 0.73 9.19
N GLN A 264 10.87 -0.48 9.77
CA GLN A 264 9.88 -1.51 9.44
C GLN A 264 8.49 -1.09 9.90
N ALA A 265 7.62 -0.71 8.97
CA ALA A 265 6.40 -0.02 9.29
C ALA A 265 5.30 -1.00 9.74
N ILE A 266 4.93 -1.96 8.88
CA ILE A 266 3.93 -2.99 9.19
C ILE A 266 4.41 -3.88 10.35
N GLY A 267 5.72 -4.13 10.38
CA GLY A 267 6.44 -4.81 11.47
C GLY A 267 6.34 -4.14 12.84
N GLY A 268 5.67 -2.98 12.95
CA GLY A 268 5.40 -2.30 14.21
C GLY A 268 6.27 -1.07 14.42
N ILE A 269 6.59 -0.33 13.36
CA ILE A 269 7.45 0.87 13.40
C ILE A 269 8.80 0.55 14.07
N VAL A 270 9.45 -0.55 13.66
CA VAL A 270 10.75 -0.96 14.24
C VAL A 270 11.84 -0.13 13.58
N GLU A 271 12.46 0.76 14.37
CA GLU A 271 13.72 1.40 13.99
C GLU A 271 14.82 0.35 14.02
N LEU A 272 15.58 0.21 12.93
CA LEU A 272 16.68 -0.74 12.88
C LEU A 272 17.78 -0.34 13.88
N ALA A 273 18.45 -1.33 14.45
CA ALA A 273 19.57 -1.12 15.35
C ALA A 273 20.65 -0.22 14.70
N PRO A 274 21.17 0.80 15.41
CA PRO A 274 22.19 1.70 14.89
C PRO A 274 23.39 0.94 14.29
N GLY A 275 23.89 1.43 13.15
CA GLY A 275 25.01 0.80 12.43
C GLY A 275 24.63 -0.42 11.57
N TYR A 276 23.39 -0.91 11.63
CA TYR A 276 22.97 -2.08 10.84
C TYR A 276 23.04 -1.86 9.33
N LEU A 277 22.35 -0.84 8.80
CA LEU A 277 22.28 -0.61 7.36
C LEU A 277 23.66 -0.34 6.72
N PRO A 278 24.54 0.51 7.31
CA PRO A 278 25.90 0.67 6.80
C PRO A 278 26.66 -0.66 6.68
N ALA A 279 26.64 -1.47 7.74
CA ALA A 279 27.33 -2.77 7.77
C ALA A 279 26.71 -3.78 6.79
N ALA A 280 25.39 -3.86 6.70
CA ALA A 280 24.69 -4.74 5.78
C ALA A 280 24.95 -4.38 4.32
N TYR A 281 24.92 -3.09 3.97
CA TYR A 281 25.18 -2.63 2.60
C TYR A 281 26.61 -2.93 2.17
N ASP A 282 27.57 -2.71 3.06
CA ASP A 282 28.98 -3.03 2.82
C ASP A 282 29.21 -4.54 2.58
N ILE A 283 28.56 -5.41 3.38
CA ILE A 283 28.58 -6.86 3.17
C ILE A 283 27.98 -7.25 1.81
N VAL A 284 26.81 -6.70 1.47
CA VAL A 284 26.09 -7.04 0.23
C VAL A 284 26.87 -6.61 -1.01
N ARG A 285 27.46 -5.40 -0.99
CA ARG A 285 28.28 -4.89 -2.09
C ARG A 285 29.55 -5.71 -2.30
N ARG A 286 30.20 -6.19 -1.23
CA ARG A 286 31.32 -7.14 -1.33
C ARG A 286 30.93 -8.47 -1.99
N ALA A 287 29.68 -8.89 -1.82
CA ALA A 287 29.12 -10.07 -2.48
C ALA A 287 28.58 -9.80 -3.90
N GLY A 288 28.86 -8.61 -4.47
CA GLY A 288 28.43 -8.22 -5.82
C GLY A 288 26.97 -7.77 -5.94
N GLY A 289 26.24 -7.65 -4.83
CA GLY A 289 24.84 -7.25 -4.80
C GLY A 289 24.62 -5.73 -4.74
N VAL A 290 23.39 -5.32 -5.03
CA VAL A 290 22.92 -3.92 -4.86
C VAL A 290 22.02 -3.75 -3.64
N CYS A 291 21.90 -2.54 -3.12
CA CYS A 291 21.13 -2.21 -1.94
C CYS A 291 19.85 -1.43 -2.29
N ILE A 292 18.70 -1.97 -1.89
CA ILE A 292 17.37 -1.42 -2.14
C ILE A 292 16.80 -0.86 -0.83
N ALA A 293 16.50 0.44 -0.80
CA ALA A 293 15.77 1.07 0.29
C ALA A 293 14.28 1.12 -0.04
N ASP A 294 13.47 0.40 0.75
CA ASP A 294 12.01 0.48 0.69
C ASP A 294 11.53 1.67 1.52
N GLU A 295 11.28 2.79 0.83
CA GLU A 295 10.81 4.05 1.39
C GLU A 295 9.29 4.23 1.22
N VAL A 296 8.55 3.16 0.93
CA VAL A 296 7.11 3.22 0.69
C VAL A 296 6.35 3.84 1.88
N GLN A 297 6.83 3.68 3.12
CA GLN A 297 6.18 4.24 4.32
C GLN A 297 7.01 5.31 5.04
N SER A 298 8.34 5.23 4.97
CA SER A 298 9.24 6.16 5.67
C SER A 298 9.66 7.37 4.85
N GLY A 299 9.46 7.35 3.52
CA GLY A 299 9.81 8.45 2.63
C GLY A 299 8.84 9.64 2.73
N PHE A 300 9.03 10.62 1.83
CA PHE A 300 8.19 11.82 1.73
C PHE A 300 8.07 12.59 3.05
N ALA A 301 9.23 12.89 3.66
CA ALA A 301 9.37 13.73 4.85
C ALA A 301 8.72 13.19 6.14
N ARG A 302 8.22 11.95 6.11
CA ARG A 302 7.50 11.30 7.21
C ARG A 302 8.28 11.27 8.52
N THR A 303 9.59 11.02 8.44
CA THR A 303 10.47 10.93 9.61
C THR A 303 10.84 12.30 10.19
N GLY A 304 10.49 13.40 9.51
CA GLY A 304 10.72 14.78 9.92
C GLY A 304 12.17 15.24 9.73
N THR A 305 13.13 14.52 10.29
CA THR A 305 14.55 14.92 10.18
C THR A 305 15.10 14.88 8.75
N HIS A 306 14.57 13.98 7.93
CA HIS A 306 15.03 13.74 6.56
C HIS A 306 13.84 13.54 5.63
N PHE A 307 14.04 13.79 4.33
CA PHE A 307 13.03 13.53 3.33
C PHE A 307 12.86 12.02 3.10
N TRP A 308 13.95 11.28 3.10
CA TRP A 308 14.00 9.82 2.99
C TRP A 308 14.54 9.17 4.27
N GLY A 309 13.92 8.07 4.70
CA GLY A 309 14.28 7.39 5.95
C GLY A 309 15.74 6.89 5.99
N PHE A 310 16.27 6.41 4.87
CA PHE A 310 17.61 5.82 4.79
C PHE A 310 18.70 6.84 5.11
N GLN A 311 18.45 8.13 4.89
CA GLN A 311 19.39 9.21 5.19
C GLN A 311 19.69 9.28 6.70
N SER A 312 18.73 8.89 7.55
CA SER A 312 18.94 8.84 9.01
C SER A 312 19.88 7.72 9.48
N HIS A 313 20.29 6.84 8.57
CA HIS A 313 21.27 5.78 8.79
C HIS A 313 22.61 6.08 8.10
N ASP A 314 22.79 7.28 7.53
CA ASP A 314 24.01 7.71 6.84
C ASP A 314 24.42 6.79 5.68
N VAL A 315 23.45 6.20 4.98
CA VAL A 315 23.66 5.36 3.80
C VAL A 315 23.09 5.99 2.54
N ILE A 316 23.64 5.61 1.37
CA ILE A 316 23.04 5.87 0.06
C ILE A 316 22.76 4.50 -0.59
N PRO A 317 21.49 4.15 -0.87
CA PRO A 317 21.13 2.92 -1.57
C PRO A 317 21.40 3.04 -3.07
N ASP A 318 21.37 1.91 -3.77
CA ASP A 318 21.53 1.86 -5.22
C ASP A 318 20.17 1.92 -5.95
N ILE A 319 19.09 1.52 -5.26
CA ILE A 319 17.69 1.61 -5.71
C ILE A 319 16.82 2.09 -4.55
N VAL A 320 15.89 3.01 -4.80
CA VAL A 320 14.87 3.46 -3.84
C VAL A 320 13.48 3.15 -4.38
N THR A 321 12.63 2.53 -3.57
CA THR A 321 11.21 2.32 -3.92
C THR A 321 10.31 3.18 -3.06
N MET A 322 9.22 3.68 -3.64
CA MET A 322 8.29 4.58 -2.97
C MET A 322 6.87 4.42 -3.52
N ALA A 323 5.87 4.69 -2.69
CA ALA A 323 4.46 4.76 -3.05
C ALA A 323 3.71 5.57 -1.98
N LYS A 324 2.44 5.26 -1.71
CA LYS A 324 1.65 5.81 -0.60
C LYS A 324 1.65 7.34 -0.57
N GLY A 325 2.48 7.93 0.29
CA GLY A 325 2.61 9.38 0.47
C GLY A 325 2.88 10.15 -0.82
N ILE A 326 3.54 9.52 -1.80
CA ILE A 326 3.84 10.11 -3.12
C ILE A 326 2.61 10.69 -3.83
N GLY A 327 1.45 10.04 -3.68
CA GLY A 327 0.22 10.42 -4.39
C GLY A 327 -0.86 11.00 -3.48
N ASN A 328 -0.60 11.12 -2.16
CA ASN A 328 -1.58 11.55 -1.16
C ASN A 328 -2.95 10.84 -1.29
N GLY A 329 -2.96 9.54 -1.61
CA GLY A 329 -4.18 8.74 -1.86
C GLY A 329 -4.41 8.34 -3.32
N ILE A 330 -3.76 9.00 -4.28
CA ILE A 330 -3.84 8.65 -5.71
C ILE A 330 -2.88 7.49 -6.00
N PRO A 331 -3.30 6.45 -6.75
CA PRO A 331 -2.45 5.30 -7.08
C PRO A 331 -1.20 5.71 -7.86
N LEU A 332 -0.06 5.69 -7.16
CA LEU A 332 1.23 6.08 -7.68
C LEU A 332 2.33 5.39 -6.87
N GLY A 333 3.28 4.80 -7.58
CA GLY A 333 4.53 4.28 -7.06
C GLY A 333 5.68 4.67 -7.97
N ALA A 334 6.91 4.55 -7.46
CA ALA A 334 8.11 4.78 -8.26
C ALA A 334 9.29 3.95 -7.77
N VAL A 335 10.20 3.68 -8.69
CA VAL A 335 11.54 3.17 -8.46
C VAL A 335 12.51 4.23 -8.96
N VAL A 336 13.46 4.65 -8.13
CA VAL A 336 14.55 5.54 -8.54
C VAL A 336 15.87 4.81 -8.38
N THR A 337 16.73 4.87 -9.40
CA THR A 337 18.04 4.22 -9.39
C THR A 337 19.06 5.01 -10.22
N THR A 338 20.28 4.49 -10.30
CA THR A 338 21.36 5.04 -11.12
C THR A 338 21.16 4.69 -12.61
N PRO A 339 21.74 5.48 -13.55
CA PRO A 339 21.71 5.16 -14.97
C PRO A 339 22.32 3.79 -15.31
N GLU A 340 23.35 3.38 -14.58
CA GLU A 340 24.04 2.11 -14.77
C GLU A 340 23.08 0.92 -14.53
N ILE A 341 22.37 0.91 -13.39
CA ILE A 341 21.41 -0.15 -13.07
C ILE A 341 20.19 -0.04 -13.98
N ALA A 342 19.69 1.17 -14.24
CA ALA A 342 18.56 1.38 -15.16
C ALA A 342 18.81 0.83 -16.57
N GLY A 343 20.07 0.86 -17.03
CA GLY A 343 20.48 0.39 -18.34
C GLY A 343 20.07 -1.06 -18.64
N VAL A 344 19.91 -1.92 -17.63
CA VAL A 344 19.53 -3.33 -17.82
C VAL A 344 18.15 -3.51 -18.44
N LEU A 345 17.22 -2.57 -18.20
CA LEU A 345 15.86 -2.64 -18.74
C LEU A 345 15.82 -2.28 -20.23
N SER A 346 16.82 -1.56 -20.76
CA SER A 346 16.92 -1.26 -22.19
C SER A 346 17.16 -2.49 -23.06
N ARG A 347 17.51 -3.64 -22.45
CA ARG A 347 17.67 -4.93 -23.13
C ARG A 347 16.37 -5.46 -23.72
N ARG A 348 15.20 -4.97 -23.28
CA ARG A 348 13.85 -5.38 -23.74
C ARG A 348 12.89 -4.19 -23.76
N PHE A 349 11.71 -4.36 -24.35
CA PHE A 349 10.64 -3.37 -24.23
C PHE A 349 10.00 -3.47 -22.85
N TYR A 350 10.07 -2.39 -22.06
CA TYR A 350 9.47 -2.32 -20.74
C TYR A 350 8.72 -0.99 -20.56
N PHE A 351 7.44 -1.07 -20.23
CA PHE A 351 6.62 0.03 -19.76
C PHE A 351 5.39 -0.54 -19.04
N ASN A 352 4.76 0.27 -18.19
CA ASN A 352 3.50 -0.07 -17.53
C ASN A 352 2.38 0.73 -18.17
N THR A 353 1.21 0.14 -18.42
CA THR A 353 0.07 0.85 -19.02
C THR A 353 -0.28 2.12 -18.25
N PHE A 354 -0.35 2.06 -16.92
CA PHE A 354 -0.72 3.19 -16.07
C PHE A 354 0.46 3.83 -15.33
N GLY A 355 1.65 3.22 -15.38
CA GLY A 355 2.84 3.81 -14.76
C GLY A 355 3.20 5.10 -15.48
N GLY A 356 3.32 6.20 -14.72
CA GLY A 356 3.54 7.53 -15.29
C GLY A 356 2.26 8.15 -15.87
N ASN A 357 1.08 7.78 -15.36
CA ASN A 357 -0.16 8.44 -15.75
C ASN A 357 -0.09 9.97 -15.50
N PRO A 358 -0.42 10.84 -16.48
CA PRO A 358 -0.34 12.30 -16.34
C PRO A 358 -1.13 12.89 -15.16
N MET A 359 -2.32 12.36 -14.88
CA MET A 359 -3.13 12.77 -13.73
C MET A 359 -2.45 12.40 -12.41
N CYS A 360 -1.90 11.18 -12.32
CA CYS A 360 -1.20 10.73 -11.12
C CYS A 360 0.11 11.53 -10.89
N THR A 361 0.90 11.79 -11.94
CA THR A 361 2.15 12.55 -11.82
C THR A 361 1.91 14.02 -11.52
N ALA A 362 0.83 14.62 -12.03
CA ALA A 362 0.40 15.96 -11.61
C ALA A 362 0.06 16.02 -10.12
N ALA A 363 -0.60 14.99 -9.58
CA ALA A 363 -0.85 14.89 -8.14
C ALA A 363 0.46 14.78 -7.35
N GLY A 364 1.37 13.89 -7.76
CA GLY A 364 2.66 13.71 -7.08
C GLY A 364 3.51 14.97 -7.07
N HIS A 365 3.52 15.72 -8.18
CA HIS A 365 4.21 17.00 -8.25
C HIS A 365 3.59 18.03 -7.31
N ALA A 366 2.25 18.11 -7.21
CA ALA A 366 1.58 18.96 -6.24
C ALA A 366 1.91 18.56 -4.79
N VAL A 367 2.01 17.26 -4.49
CA VAL A 367 2.41 16.77 -3.16
C VAL A 367 3.80 17.27 -2.77
N LEU A 368 4.79 17.20 -3.68
CA LEU A 368 6.13 17.74 -3.41
C LEU A 368 6.10 19.23 -3.08
N ARG A 369 5.36 20.02 -3.88
CA ARG A 369 5.20 21.46 -3.64
C ARG A 369 4.57 21.74 -2.29
N VAL A 370 3.47 21.06 -1.95
CA VAL A 370 2.79 21.24 -0.66
C VAL A 370 3.70 20.89 0.52
N ILE A 371 4.46 19.78 0.45
CA ILE A 371 5.40 19.42 1.51
C ILE A 371 6.44 20.52 1.74
N GLN A 372 6.93 21.14 0.66
CA GLN A 372 7.92 22.21 0.72
C GLN A 372 7.32 23.54 1.20
N GLU A 373 6.26 24.01 0.55
CA GLU A 373 5.63 25.32 0.78
C GLU A 373 5.00 25.42 2.17
N GLU A 374 4.34 24.36 2.65
CA GLU A 374 3.74 24.31 3.98
C GLU A 374 4.70 23.80 5.06
N LYS A 375 5.97 23.58 4.71
CA LYS A 375 7.02 23.09 5.63
C LYS A 375 6.60 21.83 6.40
N LEU A 376 5.94 20.90 5.72
CA LEU A 376 5.37 19.70 6.35
C LEU A 376 6.44 18.78 6.95
N GLN A 377 7.66 18.79 6.40
CA GLN A 377 8.80 18.08 6.99
C GLN A 377 9.17 18.65 8.37
N GLU A 378 9.27 19.98 8.48
CA GLU A 378 9.55 20.67 9.74
C GLU A 378 8.42 20.41 10.75
N ASN A 379 7.17 20.49 10.31
CA ASN A 379 6.02 20.17 11.16
C ASN A 379 6.07 18.72 11.66
N ALA A 380 6.40 17.76 10.78
CA ALA A 380 6.54 16.35 11.16
C ALA A 380 7.64 16.14 12.20
N PHE A 381 8.74 16.89 12.11
CA PHE A 381 9.78 16.88 13.15
C PHE A 381 9.26 17.47 14.46
N LEU A 382 8.69 18.68 14.44
CA LEU A 382 8.26 19.39 15.65
C LEU A 382 7.12 18.67 16.39
N VAL A 383 6.02 18.39 15.69
CA VAL A 383 4.83 17.74 16.24
C VAL A 383 5.11 16.28 16.55
N GLY A 384 5.84 15.58 15.68
CA GLY A 384 6.26 14.20 15.93
C GLY A 384 7.14 14.04 17.17
N SER A 385 8.12 14.94 17.37
CA SER A 385 8.96 14.94 18.56
C SER A 385 8.16 15.22 19.83
N HIS A 386 7.22 16.18 19.77
CA HIS A 386 6.30 16.46 20.87
C HIS A 386 5.42 15.24 21.20
N LEU A 387 4.81 14.63 20.18
CA LEU A 387 3.96 13.44 20.32
C LEU A 387 4.74 12.26 20.91
N LYS A 388 5.94 11.97 20.40
CA LYS A 388 6.80 10.89 20.94
C LYS A 388 7.10 11.12 22.42
N ARG A 389 7.48 12.35 22.81
CA ARG A 389 7.73 12.70 24.21
C ARG A 389 6.51 12.45 25.10
N ARG A 390 5.33 12.90 24.67
CA ARG A 390 4.05 12.71 25.38
C ARG A 390 3.69 11.22 25.51
N LEU A 391 3.90 10.41 24.48
CA LEU A 391 3.70 8.96 24.51
C LEU A 391 4.70 8.26 25.44
N THR A 392 5.97 8.68 25.45
CA THR A 392 6.98 8.17 26.40
C THR A 392 6.57 8.47 27.85
N GLN A 393 5.99 9.64 28.14
CA GLN A 393 5.45 9.93 29.48
C GLN A 393 4.30 8.98 29.88
N LEU A 394 3.49 8.49 28.93
CA LEU A 394 2.50 7.45 29.21
C LEU A 394 3.18 6.10 29.49
N LYS A 395 4.26 5.78 28.79
CA LYS A 395 5.08 4.59 29.09
C LYS A 395 5.56 4.61 30.53
N ASP A 396 6.04 5.74 31.04
CA ASP A 396 6.50 5.83 32.43
C ASP A 396 5.37 5.65 33.46
N ARG A 397 4.11 5.85 33.07
CA ARG A 397 2.93 5.77 33.94
C ARG A 397 2.19 4.43 33.88
N TYR A 398 2.23 3.73 32.75
CA TYR A 398 1.44 2.53 32.51
C TYR A 398 2.32 1.34 32.11
N GLU A 399 2.37 0.32 32.97
CA GLU A 399 3.13 -0.92 32.74
C GLU A 399 2.76 -1.63 31.43
N LEU A 400 1.51 -1.45 30.97
CA LEU A 400 1.01 -2.01 29.73
C LEU A 400 1.78 -1.54 28.49
N ILE A 401 2.43 -0.37 28.53
CA ILE A 401 3.25 0.12 27.42
C ILE A 401 4.68 -0.40 27.62
N GLY A 402 5.12 -1.32 26.76
CA GLY A 402 6.49 -1.85 26.79
C GLY A 402 7.48 -0.95 26.08
N ASP A 403 7.09 -0.38 24.95
CA ASP A 403 7.98 0.44 24.13
C ASP A 403 7.28 1.56 23.36
N VAL A 404 8.01 2.66 23.16
CA VAL A 404 7.60 3.83 22.36
C VAL A 404 8.76 4.20 21.45
N ARG A 405 8.56 4.10 20.13
CA ARG A 405 9.63 4.19 19.12
C ARG A 405 9.17 4.89 17.84
N GLY A 406 10.10 5.10 16.92
CA GLY A 406 9.87 5.76 15.63
C GLY A 406 10.36 7.20 15.60
N ARG A 407 10.18 7.87 14.46
CA ARG A 407 10.68 9.23 14.19
C ARG A 407 9.62 10.07 13.50
N GLY A 408 9.66 11.38 13.74
CA GLY A 408 8.69 12.32 13.16
C GLY A 408 7.26 11.87 13.42
N LEU A 409 6.43 11.87 12.37
CA LEU A 409 5.03 11.42 12.42
C LEU A 409 4.89 9.96 11.96
N MET A 410 5.84 9.11 12.35
CA MET A 410 5.81 7.66 12.18
C MET A 410 6.26 7.02 13.50
N LEU A 411 5.28 6.76 14.37
CA LEU A 411 5.52 6.33 15.76
C LEU A 411 4.81 5.02 16.06
N GLY A 412 5.48 4.18 16.85
CA GLY A 412 4.97 2.91 17.36
C GLY A 412 4.79 2.97 18.88
N VAL A 413 3.64 2.49 19.37
CA VAL A 413 3.43 2.22 20.81
C VAL A 413 3.12 0.74 20.96
N GLU A 414 4.04 0.01 21.58
CA GLU A 414 3.92 -1.43 21.76
C GLU A 414 3.41 -1.78 23.15
N PHE A 415 2.34 -2.57 23.19
CA PHE A 415 1.73 -3.01 24.43
C PHE A 415 2.14 -4.42 24.81
N VAL A 416 2.46 -4.61 26.09
CA VAL A 416 2.88 -5.89 26.66
C VAL A 416 2.22 -6.08 28.04
N THR A 417 1.85 -7.32 28.37
CA THR A 417 1.31 -7.66 29.70
C THR A 417 2.42 -7.91 30.72
N ASP A 418 3.65 -8.12 30.24
CA ASP A 418 4.87 -8.29 31.03
C ASP A 418 6.01 -7.61 30.27
N ARG A 419 6.71 -6.66 30.91
CA ARG A 419 7.80 -5.89 30.30
C ARG A 419 9.12 -6.65 30.19
N ASP A 420 9.39 -7.55 31.12
CA ASP A 420 10.63 -8.32 31.15
C ASP A 420 10.57 -9.42 30.09
N LEU A 421 9.46 -10.16 30.05
CA LEU A 421 9.20 -11.21 29.06
C LEU A 421 8.74 -10.63 27.72
N LYS A 422 8.32 -9.37 27.68
CA LYS A 422 7.78 -8.66 26.51
C LYS A 422 6.57 -9.38 25.91
N THR A 423 5.74 -9.97 26.78
CA THR A 423 4.56 -10.77 26.41
C THR A 423 3.54 -9.88 25.69
N PRO A 424 3.18 -10.13 24.41
CA PRO A 424 2.31 -9.24 23.64
C PRO A 424 0.89 -9.06 24.24
N ALA A 425 0.47 -7.82 24.47
CA ALA A 425 -0.87 -7.48 24.98
C ALA A 425 -1.90 -7.28 23.84
N LYS A 426 -2.17 -8.34 23.08
CA LYS A 426 -2.99 -8.26 21.86
C LYS A 426 -4.45 -7.88 22.13
N LEU A 427 -5.06 -8.43 23.18
CA LEU A 427 -6.48 -8.20 23.49
C LEU A 427 -6.70 -6.78 24.02
N GLU A 428 -5.79 -6.32 24.87
CA GLU A 428 -5.75 -4.98 25.44
C GLU A 428 -5.53 -3.94 24.33
N THR A 429 -4.64 -4.23 23.37
CA THR A 429 -4.43 -3.37 22.19
C THR A 429 -5.74 -3.18 21.40
N LEU A 430 -6.48 -4.27 21.14
CA LEU A 430 -7.77 -4.19 20.43
C LEU A 430 -8.82 -3.42 21.22
N HIS A 431 -8.89 -3.64 22.54
CA HIS A 431 -9.80 -2.93 23.42
C HIS A 431 -9.51 -1.42 23.44
N LEU A 432 -8.24 -1.04 23.62
CA LEU A 432 -7.79 0.35 23.55
C LEU A 432 -8.15 1.00 22.22
N MET A 433 -7.92 0.28 21.12
CA MET A 433 -8.18 0.79 19.77
C MET A 433 -9.67 1.14 19.59
N ASP A 434 -10.59 0.29 20.05
CA ASP A 434 -12.02 0.59 20.02
C ASP A 434 -12.40 1.74 20.97
N GLN A 435 -11.83 1.80 22.18
CA GLN A 435 -12.10 2.90 23.12
C GLN A 435 -11.64 4.26 22.57
N MET A 436 -10.46 4.32 21.95
CA MET A 436 -9.96 5.53 21.29
C MET A 436 -10.86 5.96 20.14
N LYS A 437 -11.33 5.00 19.32
CA LYS A 437 -12.31 5.26 18.25
C LYS A 437 -13.61 5.84 18.81
N GLU A 438 -14.15 5.30 19.91
CA GLU A 438 -15.34 5.86 20.57
C GLU A 438 -15.14 7.26 21.15
N MET A 439 -13.89 7.70 21.33
CA MET A 439 -13.55 9.07 21.70
C MET A 439 -13.14 9.95 20.51
N GLY A 440 -13.21 9.43 19.28
CA GLY A 440 -12.95 10.19 18.06
C GLY A 440 -11.50 10.16 17.57
N VAL A 441 -10.69 9.16 17.96
CA VAL A 441 -9.31 8.99 17.47
C VAL A 441 -9.16 7.66 16.76
N LEU A 442 -8.70 7.68 15.51
CA LEU A 442 -8.41 6.48 14.72
C LEU A 442 -6.91 6.22 14.69
N VAL A 443 -6.49 5.05 15.14
CA VAL A 443 -5.08 4.62 15.11
C VAL A 443 -4.91 3.38 14.25
N GLY A 444 -3.70 3.17 13.72
CA GLY A 444 -3.35 1.94 13.05
C GLY A 444 -2.99 0.83 14.03
N LYS A 445 -3.07 -0.41 13.57
CA LYS A 445 -2.53 -1.58 14.27
C LYS A 445 -1.50 -2.30 13.42
N GLY A 446 -0.45 -2.80 14.04
CA GLY A 446 0.53 -3.68 13.40
C GLY A 446 1.43 -4.35 14.43
N GLY A 447 2.68 -4.62 14.03
CA GLY A 447 3.53 -5.57 14.72
C GLY A 447 3.13 -7.00 14.41
N PHE A 448 4.11 -7.91 14.35
CA PHE A 448 3.85 -9.32 14.02
C PHE A 448 2.79 -9.96 14.94
N TYR A 449 2.80 -9.62 16.24
CA TYR A 449 1.82 -10.12 17.22
C TYR A 449 0.52 -9.30 17.28
N GLY A 450 0.43 -8.19 16.53
CA GLY A 450 -0.76 -7.34 16.47
C GLY A 450 -1.01 -6.51 17.72
N ASN A 451 0.04 -6.18 18.48
CA ASN A 451 0.03 -5.49 19.77
C ASN A 451 0.70 -4.09 19.70
N VAL A 452 0.82 -3.50 18.51
CA VAL A 452 1.46 -2.20 18.30
C VAL A 452 0.49 -1.22 17.67
N PHE A 453 0.28 -0.07 18.31
CA PHE A 453 -0.33 1.07 17.64
C PHE A 453 0.66 1.69 16.67
N ARG A 454 0.20 1.86 15.43
CA ARG A 454 0.91 2.51 14.34
C ARG A 454 0.31 3.89 14.13
N ILE A 455 1.04 4.90 14.56
CA ILE A 455 0.62 6.30 14.50
C ILE A 455 1.36 6.95 13.34
N THR A 456 0.65 7.12 12.23
CA THR A 456 1.15 7.66 10.96
C THR A 456 0.17 8.70 10.40
N PRO A 457 -0.14 9.78 11.16
CA PRO A 457 -1.13 10.78 10.76
C PRO A 457 -0.73 11.54 9.49
N PRO A 458 -1.62 12.32 8.85
CA PRO A 458 -1.20 13.33 7.88
C PRO A 458 -0.14 14.28 8.47
N LEU A 459 0.79 14.76 7.64
CA LEU A 459 1.90 15.63 8.04
C LEU A 459 1.43 17.01 8.52
N CYS A 460 0.19 17.41 8.23
CA CYS A 460 -0.44 18.63 8.73
C CYS A 460 -1.02 18.47 10.16
N PHE A 461 -0.72 17.38 10.87
CA PHE A 461 -1.07 17.19 12.28
C PHE A 461 -0.57 18.35 13.14
N THR A 462 -1.38 18.84 14.07
CA THR A 462 -1.01 19.96 14.95
C THR A 462 -0.59 19.48 16.34
N LEU A 463 0.02 20.37 17.13
CA LEU A 463 0.30 20.09 18.54
C LEU A 463 -0.98 19.75 19.34
N HIS A 464 -2.09 20.44 19.05
CA HIS A 464 -3.37 20.15 19.70
C HIS A 464 -3.93 18.77 19.33
N ASP A 465 -3.70 18.31 18.10
CA ASP A 465 -4.06 16.94 17.71
C ASP A 465 -3.21 15.90 18.43
N ALA A 466 -1.91 16.16 18.57
CA ALA A 466 -1.00 15.30 19.32
C ALA A 466 -1.38 15.22 20.82
N ASP A 467 -1.68 16.36 21.44
CA ASP A 467 -2.18 16.43 22.81
C ASP A 467 -3.49 15.64 22.96
N PHE A 468 -4.47 15.89 22.08
CA PHE A 468 -5.75 15.19 22.12
C PHE A 468 -5.60 13.67 21.96
N LEU A 469 -4.75 13.21 21.04
CA LEU A 469 -4.47 11.78 20.88
C LEU A 469 -3.93 11.17 22.18
N VAL A 470 -2.92 11.80 22.79
CA VAL A 470 -2.29 11.28 24.01
C VAL A 470 -3.27 11.34 25.18
N ASP A 471 -4.05 12.41 25.31
CA ASP A 471 -5.04 12.56 26.39
C ASP A 471 -6.15 11.48 26.27
N VAL A 472 -6.61 11.19 25.05
CA VAL A 472 -7.57 10.10 24.78
C VAL A 472 -6.96 8.75 25.14
N MET A 473 -5.69 8.52 24.78
CA MET A 473 -4.98 7.30 25.12
C MET A 473 -4.77 7.13 26.62
N ASP A 474 -4.38 8.19 27.33
CA ASP A 474 -4.24 8.23 28.80
C ASP A 474 -5.56 7.87 29.48
N HIS A 475 -6.66 8.51 29.04
CA HIS A 475 -7.99 8.22 29.57
C HIS A 475 -8.41 6.77 29.33
N ALA A 476 -8.18 6.23 28.13
CA ALA A 476 -8.46 4.83 27.82
C ALA A 476 -7.64 3.86 28.70
N LEU A 477 -6.34 4.13 28.87
CA LEU A 477 -5.44 3.34 29.71
C LEU A 477 -5.82 3.39 31.18
N SER A 478 -6.22 4.55 31.70
CA SER A 478 -6.65 4.72 33.10
C SER A 478 -7.87 3.87 33.47
N LYS A 479 -8.67 3.49 32.47
CA LYS A 479 -9.87 2.66 32.63
C LYS A 479 -9.63 1.18 32.43
N ILE A 480 -8.45 0.78 31.95
CA ILE A 480 -8.05 -0.61 31.94
C ILE A 480 -7.74 -0.99 33.38
N CYS A 481 -8.72 -1.57 34.07
CA CYS A 481 -8.46 -2.22 35.34
C CYS A 481 -7.42 -3.31 35.09
N ILE A 482 -6.28 -3.20 35.78
CA ILE A 482 -5.38 -4.34 36.02
C ILE A 482 -6.11 -5.28 36.99
N THR A 483 -7.19 -5.91 36.52
CA THR A 483 -7.83 -6.97 37.27
C THR A 483 -7.06 -8.23 36.92
N GLU A 484 -6.39 -8.82 37.91
CA GLU A 484 -5.90 -10.19 37.87
C GLU A 484 -6.95 -11.04 37.14
N HIS A 485 -6.66 -11.45 35.90
CA HIS A 485 -7.49 -12.37 35.15
C HIS A 485 -7.30 -13.77 35.72
N ILE A 486 -7.77 -13.97 36.96
CA ILE A 486 -8.12 -15.28 37.48
C ILE A 486 -9.53 -15.58 36.96
N ASN A 487 -9.58 -16.52 36.01
CA ASN A 487 -10.76 -17.31 35.64
C ASN A 487 -12.08 -16.55 35.48
N ASN A 488 -12.36 -16.03 34.29
CA ASN A 488 -13.70 -16.14 33.68
C ASN A 488 -13.74 -15.57 32.25
N LYS A 489 -13.64 -16.48 31.26
CA LYS A 489 -14.48 -16.57 30.03
C LYS A 489 -13.75 -17.38 28.96
N VAL A 490 -13.80 -18.70 29.10
CA VAL A 490 -13.78 -19.60 27.94
C VAL A 490 -15.16 -19.54 27.32
N SER A 491 -15.38 -18.58 26.43
CA SER A 491 -16.51 -18.58 25.49
C SER A 491 -16.24 -17.59 24.35
N LEU A 492 -15.14 -17.76 23.64
CA LEU A 492 -14.86 -17.02 22.41
C LEU A 492 -13.87 -17.81 21.56
N LEU A 493 -14.32 -18.97 21.08
CA LEU A 493 -13.75 -19.74 19.97
C LEU A 493 -14.68 -20.93 19.72
N CYS A 494 -15.66 -20.74 18.84
CA CYS A 494 -16.30 -21.75 18.00
C CYS A 494 -17.43 -21.06 17.22
N PHE A 495 -17.10 -20.49 16.06
CA PHE A 495 -18.05 -20.43 14.96
C PHE A 495 -17.39 -21.09 13.76
N SER A 496 -17.41 -22.42 13.81
CA SER A 496 -17.29 -23.27 12.63
C SER A 496 -18.51 -24.18 12.62
N SER A 497 -19.25 -24.08 11.51
CA SER A 497 -20.22 -25.06 10.99
C SER A 497 -21.31 -25.56 11.93
N GLU A 498 -22.51 -25.01 11.76
CA GLU A 498 -23.73 -25.82 11.83
C GLU A 498 -24.64 -25.44 10.65
N SER A 499 -24.78 -26.41 9.76
CA SER A 499 -25.81 -26.49 8.74
C SER A 499 -27.11 -26.94 9.41
N GLU A 500 -28.13 -26.09 9.40
CA GLU A 500 -29.51 -26.54 9.53
C GLU A 500 -30.38 -25.90 8.45
N THR A 501 -31.05 -26.80 7.74
CA THR A 501 -32.10 -26.56 6.77
C THR A 501 -33.26 -25.81 7.41
N CYS A 502 -33.57 -24.62 6.89
CA CYS A 502 -34.91 -24.06 7.05
C CYS A 502 -35.34 -23.41 5.74
N GLY A 503 -36.38 -23.96 5.14
CA GLY A 503 -36.99 -23.44 3.92
C GLY A 503 -37.57 -22.05 4.17
N ALA A 504 -36.92 -21.03 3.63
CA ALA A 504 -37.49 -19.71 3.50
C ALA A 504 -37.52 -19.34 2.01
N LYS A 505 -38.74 -19.16 1.48
CA LYS A 505 -38.99 -18.64 0.14
C LYS A 505 -38.16 -17.36 -0.06
N VAL A 506 -37.21 -17.40 -0.99
CA VAL A 506 -36.51 -16.23 -1.50
C VAL A 506 -37.57 -15.31 -2.11
N LYS A 507 -37.95 -14.24 -1.39
CA LYS A 507 -38.57 -13.09 -2.03
C LYS A 507 -37.47 -12.41 -2.83
N ARG A 508 -37.55 -12.56 -4.15
CA ARG A 508 -36.82 -11.76 -5.13
C ARG A 508 -37.05 -10.29 -4.76
N VAL A 509 -36.04 -9.64 -4.17
CA VAL A 509 -36.05 -8.19 -4.02
C VAL A 509 -35.75 -7.66 -5.41
N VAL A 510 -36.82 -7.40 -6.17
CA VAL A 510 -36.73 -6.67 -7.42
C VAL A 510 -36.55 -5.21 -7.03
N ILE A 511 -35.29 -4.76 -6.97
CA ILE A 511 -34.98 -3.33 -6.92
C ILE A 511 -35.31 -2.79 -8.32
N LYS A 512 -36.57 -2.41 -8.54
CA LYS A 512 -36.93 -1.54 -9.65
C LYS A 512 -36.48 -0.14 -9.29
N SER A 513 -35.27 0.20 -9.72
CA SER A 513 -34.77 1.56 -9.77
C SER A 513 -34.84 1.98 -11.24
N GLU A 514 -35.67 2.98 -11.55
CA GLU A 514 -35.76 3.58 -12.91
C GLU A 514 -34.38 4.02 -13.43
N VAL A 515 -33.45 4.36 -12.52
CA VAL A 515 -32.05 4.68 -12.86
C VAL A 515 -31.28 3.47 -13.38
N LEU A 516 -31.60 2.26 -12.90
CA LEU A 516 -30.99 1.00 -13.34
C LEU A 516 -31.53 0.58 -14.71
N GLU A 517 -32.84 0.73 -14.96
CA GLU A 517 -33.42 0.48 -16.28
C GLU A 517 -32.86 1.46 -17.33
N VAL A 518 -32.72 2.76 -17.00
CA VAL A 518 -32.09 3.75 -17.90
C VAL A 518 -30.60 3.49 -18.11
N ALA A 519 -29.87 3.02 -17.10
CA ALA A 519 -28.45 2.67 -17.23
C ALA A 519 -28.26 1.42 -18.09
N VAL A 520 -29.07 0.38 -17.88
CA VAL A 520 -29.07 -0.86 -18.69
C VAL A 520 -29.44 -0.56 -20.14
N GLU A 521 -30.46 0.26 -20.39
CA GLU A 521 -30.85 0.63 -21.76
C GLU A 521 -29.76 1.47 -22.47
N LYS A 522 -29.07 2.36 -21.75
CA LYS A 522 -27.92 3.09 -22.29
C LYS A 522 -26.72 2.19 -22.55
N GLU A 523 -26.49 1.20 -21.69
CA GLU A 523 -25.41 0.22 -21.83
C GLU A 523 -25.66 -0.71 -23.02
N GLU A 524 -26.88 -1.23 -23.18
CA GLU A 524 -27.28 -2.03 -24.34
C GLU A 524 -27.10 -1.24 -25.64
N LYS A 525 -27.53 0.03 -25.67
CA LYS A 525 -27.32 0.92 -26.83
C LYS A 525 -25.83 1.18 -27.13
N LEU A 526 -24.99 1.32 -26.11
CA LEU A 526 -23.54 1.48 -26.28
C LEU A 526 -22.87 0.20 -26.81
N GLN A 527 -23.29 -0.97 -26.33
CA GLN A 527 -22.80 -2.26 -26.81
C GLN A 527 -23.21 -2.54 -28.26
N GLU A 528 -24.47 -2.25 -28.60
CA GLU A 528 -24.97 -2.34 -29.98
C GLU A 528 -24.20 -1.40 -30.92
N ASN A 529 -23.97 -0.15 -30.49
CA ASN A 529 -23.19 0.81 -31.26
C ASN A 529 -21.73 0.36 -31.45
N ALA A 530 -21.06 -0.13 -30.42
CA ALA A 530 -19.69 -0.63 -30.53
C ALA A 530 -19.59 -1.84 -31.47
N PHE A 531 -20.59 -2.73 -31.44
CA PHE A 531 -20.68 -3.85 -32.38
C PHE A 531 -20.90 -3.38 -33.82
N LEU A 532 -21.81 -2.43 -34.04
CA LEU A 532 -22.10 -1.85 -35.35
C LEU A 532 -20.86 -1.16 -35.94
N VAL A 533 -20.22 -0.27 -35.18
CA VAL A 533 -19.02 0.46 -35.59
C VAL A 533 -17.86 -0.51 -35.84
N GLY A 534 -17.63 -1.47 -34.94
CA GLY A 534 -16.59 -2.47 -35.11
C GLY A 534 -16.79 -3.37 -36.34
N SER A 535 -18.03 -3.79 -36.60
CA SER A 535 -18.37 -4.60 -37.78
C SER A 535 -18.21 -3.80 -39.07
N HIS A 536 -18.64 -2.53 -39.06
CA HIS A 536 -18.45 -1.62 -40.18
C HIS A 536 -16.97 -1.39 -40.48
N LEU A 537 -16.19 -1.03 -39.45
CA LEU A 537 -14.74 -0.80 -39.55
C LEU A 537 -14.03 -2.03 -40.09
N LYS A 538 -14.33 -3.22 -39.57
CA LYS A 538 -13.74 -4.47 -40.06
C LYS A 538 -14.05 -4.69 -41.54
N ARG A 539 -15.30 -4.53 -41.96
CA ARG A 539 -15.71 -4.67 -43.36
C ARG A 539 -14.93 -3.72 -44.27
N ARG A 540 -14.81 -2.45 -43.87
CA ARG A 540 -14.04 -1.43 -44.61
C ARG A 540 -12.56 -1.78 -44.71
N LEU A 541 -11.94 -2.25 -43.62
CA LEU A 541 -10.55 -2.73 -43.62
C LEU A 541 -10.36 -3.96 -44.52
N THR A 542 -11.32 -4.90 -44.54
CA THR A 542 -11.29 -6.04 -45.46
C THR A 542 -11.35 -5.60 -46.92
N GLN A 543 -12.13 -4.57 -47.26
CA GLN A 543 -12.16 -4.03 -48.62
C GLN A 543 -10.81 -3.45 -49.05
N LEU A 544 -10.03 -2.86 -48.13
CA LEU A 544 -8.65 -2.45 -48.43
C LEU A 544 -7.73 -3.65 -48.65
N LYS A 545 -7.93 -4.74 -47.89
CA LYS A 545 -7.19 -5.99 -48.14
C LYS A 545 -7.39 -6.49 -49.57
N ASP A 546 -8.60 -6.39 -50.11
CA ASP A 546 -8.85 -6.83 -51.49
C ASP A 546 -8.16 -5.94 -52.54
N ARG A 547 -7.78 -4.71 -52.17
CA ARG A 547 -7.12 -3.73 -53.04
C ARG A 547 -5.60 -3.70 -52.97
N TYR A 548 -5.01 -3.97 -51.81
CA TYR A 548 -3.57 -3.79 -51.57
C TYR A 548 -2.92 -5.10 -51.14
N GLU A 549 -2.01 -5.64 -51.96
CA GLU A 549 -1.29 -6.89 -51.67
C GLU A 549 -0.53 -6.85 -50.34
N LEU A 550 -0.07 -5.66 -49.95
CA LEU A 550 0.63 -5.41 -48.68
C LEU A 550 -0.20 -5.80 -47.45
N ILE A 551 -1.53 -5.78 -47.51
CA ILE A 551 -2.37 -6.25 -46.39
C ILE A 551 -2.52 -7.77 -46.49
N GLY A 552 -1.95 -8.49 -45.53
CA GLY A 552 -2.05 -9.95 -45.44
C GLY A 552 -3.37 -10.40 -44.83
N ASP A 553 -3.72 -9.87 -43.65
CA ASP A 553 -4.94 -10.28 -42.95
C ASP A 553 -5.61 -9.16 -42.14
N VAL A 554 -6.93 -9.26 -41.99
CA VAL A 554 -7.75 -8.37 -41.15
C VAL A 554 -8.52 -9.23 -40.14
N ARG A 555 -8.06 -9.21 -38.89
CA ARG A 555 -8.53 -10.07 -37.81
C ARG A 555 -9.14 -9.29 -36.65
N GLY A 556 -9.81 -10.01 -35.76
CA GLY A 556 -10.49 -9.44 -34.58
C GLY A 556 -12.01 -9.34 -34.71
N ARG A 557 -12.65 -8.80 -33.68
CA ARG A 557 -14.11 -8.59 -33.57
C ARG A 557 -14.40 -7.34 -32.72
N GLY A 558 -15.56 -6.74 -32.96
CA GLY A 558 -15.95 -5.48 -32.30
C GLY A 558 -14.92 -4.39 -32.57
N LEU A 559 -14.64 -3.55 -31.58
CA LEU A 559 -13.63 -2.49 -31.65
C LEU A 559 -12.20 -2.99 -31.39
N MET A 560 -11.93 -4.30 -31.40
CA MET A 560 -10.56 -4.82 -31.29
C MET A 560 -10.17 -5.50 -32.60
N LEU A 561 -9.51 -4.74 -33.47
CA LEU A 561 -9.13 -5.18 -34.81
C LEU A 561 -7.61 -5.14 -34.99
N GLY A 562 -7.13 -6.05 -35.83
CA GLY A 562 -5.74 -6.15 -36.24
C GLY A 562 -5.63 -6.18 -37.75
N VAL A 563 -4.79 -5.33 -38.33
CA VAL A 563 -4.45 -5.34 -39.76
C VAL A 563 -3.00 -5.75 -39.89
N GLU A 564 -2.75 -6.92 -40.47
CA GLU A 564 -1.41 -7.47 -40.67
C GLU A 564 -0.89 -7.10 -42.05
N PHE A 565 0.36 -6.62 -42.09
CA PHE A 565 1.03 -6.24 -43.33
C PHE A 565 2.14 -7.25 -43.66
N VAL A 566 2.20 -7.66 -44.92
CA VAL A 566 3.14 -8.64 -45.46
C VAL A 566 3.65 -8.22 -46.82
N THR A 567 4.94 -8.43 -47.11
CA THR A 567 5.52 -8.14 -48.43
C THR A 567 5.22 -9.26 -49.43
N ASP A 568 4.84 -10.43 -48.93
CA ASP A 568 4.43 -11.60 -49.70
C ASP A 568 3.33 -12.33 -48.93
N ARG A 569 2.16 -12.53 -49.55
CA ARG A 569 0.99 -13.15 -48.91
C ARG A 569 1.09 -14.65 -48.78
N ASP A 570 1.74 -15.32 -49.73
CA ASP A 570 1.85 -16.77 -49.74
C ASP A 570 2.87 -17.22 -48.69
N LEU A 571 3.98 -16.50 -48.61
CA LEU A 571 5.03 -16.71 -47.61
C LEU A 571 4.71 -16.05 -46.26
N LYS A 572 3.72 -15.14 -46.22
CA LYS A 572 3.38 -14.32 -45.04
C LYS A 572 4.58 -13.57 -44.47
N THR A 573 5.43 -13.06 -45.35
CA THR A 573 6.67 -12.37 -44.96
C THR A 573 6.34 -11.03 -44.29
N PRO A 574 6.72 -10.78 -43.03
CA PRO A 574 6.30 -9.58 -42.30
C PRO A 574 6.83 -8.27 -42.90
N ALA A 575 5.93 -7.33 -43.21
CA ALA A 575 6.28 -6.02 -43.77
C ALA A 575 6.55 -4.96 -42.68
N LYS A 576 7.63 -5.16 -41.90
CA LYS A 576 7.91 -4.33 -40.71
C LYS A 576 8.26 -2.87 -41.04
N LEU A 577 9.03 -2.64 -42.10
CA LEU A 577 9.49 -1.30 -42.47
C LEU A 577 8.34 -0.50 -43.09
N GLU A 578 7.55 -1.15 -43.92
CA GLU A 578 6.36 -0.62 -44.56
C GLU A 578 5.30 -0.26 -43.53
N THR A 579 5.10 -1.14 -42.53
CA THR A 579 4.22 -0.86 -41.39
C THR A 579 4.64 0.41 -40.67
N LEU A 580 5.94 0.63 -40.42
CA LEU A 580 6.43 1.86 -39.79
C LEU A 580 6.20 3.09 -40.66
N HIS A 581 6.46 2.99 -41.96
CA HIS A 581 6.24 4.08 -42.91
C HIS A 581 4.76 4.49 -42.97
N LEU A 582 3.85 3.52 -43.03
CA LEU A 582 2.41 3.77 -42.97
C LEU A 582 2.01 4.46 -41.65
N MET A 583 2.56 4.02 -40.51
CA MET A 583 2.27 4.68 -39.23
C MET A 583 2.68 6.16 -39.25
N ASP A 584 3.85 6.48 -39.79
CA ASP A 584 4.34 7.85 -39.87
C ASP A 584 3.45 8.70 -40.79
N GLN A 585 3.07 8.19 -41.96
CA GLN A 585 2.16 8.88 -42.88
C GLN A 585 0.76 9.10 -42.26
N MET A 586 0.19 8.08 -41.62
CA MET A 586 -1.11 8.22 -40.96
C MET A 586 -1.06 9.22 -39.81
N LYS A 587 0.05 9.26 -39.06
CA LYS A 587 0.28 10.24 -37.99
C LYS A 587 0.30 11.67 -38.53
N GLU A 588 0.96 11.93 -39.66
CA GLU A 588 0.96 13.25 -40.31
C GLU A 588 -0.46 13.69 -40.72
N MET A 589 -1.36 12.73 -40.96
CA MET A 589 -2.76 12.96 -41.27
C MET A 589 -3.67 12.99 -40.03
N GLY A 590 -3.10 12.96 -38.81
CA GLY A 590 -3.83 13.05 -37.56
C GLY A 590 -4.39 11.73 -37.03
N VAL A 591 -4.00 10.58 -37.59
CA VAL A 591 -4.45 9.26 -37.12
C VAL A 591 -3.32 8.53 -36.41
N LEU A 592 -3.55 8.19 -35.14
CA LEU A 592 -2.64 7.38 -34.35
C LEU A 592 -3.14 5.93 -34.27
N VAL A 593 -2.29 4.98 -34.63
CA VAL A 593 -2.57 3.54 -34.53
C VAL A 593 -1.56 2.83 -33.65
N GLY A 594 -1.99 1.83 -32.91
CA GLY A 594 -1.09 1.01 -32.11
C GLY A 594 -0.27 0.07 -32.99
N LYS A 595 0.98 -0.17 -32.62
CA LYS A 595 1.80 -1.22 -33.23
C LYS A 595 1.68 -2.52 -32.46
N GLY A 596 1.53 -3.64 -33.16
CA GLY A 596 1.43 -4.96 -32.56
C GLY A 596 2.04 -6.06 -33.42
N GLY A 597 1.82 -7.31 -33.00
CA GLY A 597 2.39 -8.50 -33.62
C GLY A 597 3.85 -8.72 -33.24
N PHE A 598 4.28 -9.99 -33.19
CA PHE A 598 5.65 -10.36 -32.81
C PHE A 598 6.71 -9.70 -33.70
N TYR A 599 6.44 -9.60 -35.00
CA TYR A 599 7.32 -8.97 -35.98
C TYR A 599 7.13 -7.45 -36.09
N GLY A 600 6.16 -6.87 -35.37
CA GLY A 600 5.84 -5.46 -35.46
C GLY A 600 5.26 -5.04 -36.81
N ASN A 601 4.51 -5.92 -37.47
CA ASN A 601 3.90 -5.72 -38.79
C ASN A 601 2.37 -5.65 -38.71
N VAL A 602 1.80 -5.36 -37.53
CA VAL A 602 0.35 -5.34 -37.32
C VAL A 602 -0.06 -3.99 -36.77
N PHE A 603 -1.06 -3.35 -37.38
CA PHE A 603 -1.79 -2.28 -36.74
C PHE A 603 -2.78 -2.86 -35.75
N ARG A 604 -2.64 -2.48 -34.49
CA ARG A 604 -3.62 -2.73 -33.43
C ARG A 604 -4.56 -1.53 -33.36
N ILE A 605 -5.80 -1.75 -33.77
CA ILE A 605 -6.87 -0.75 -33.78
C ILE A 605 -7.83 -1.09 -32.64
N THR A 606 -7.72 -0.33 -31.55
CA THR A 606 -8.57 -0.47 -30.35
C THR A 606 -9.09 0.90 -29.90
N PRO A 607 -10.00 1.53 -30.67
CA PRO A 607 -10.52 2.85 -30.34
C PRO A 607 -11.45 2.82 -29.11
N PRO A 608 -11.71 3.98 -28.49
CA PRO A 608 -12.63 4.09 -27.35
C PRO A 608 -14.09 3.80 -27.76
N LEU A 609 -14.95 3.53 -26.78
CA LEU A 609 -16.37 3.22 -27.03
C LEU A 609 -17.17 4.39 -27.65
N CYS A 610 -16.67 5.62 -27.57
CA CYS A 610 -17.26 6.79 -28.23
C CYS A 610 -16.92 6.92 -29.72
N PHE A 611 -16.12 6.01 -30.27
CA PHE A 611 -15.71 6.02 -31.68
C PHE A 611 -16.92 5.77 -32.60
N THR A 612 -17.10 6.64 -33.58
CA THR A 612 -18.28 6.66 -34.46
C THR A 612 -18.04 5.95 -35.79
N LEU A 613 -19.11 5.77 -36.57
CA LEU A 613 -18.99 5.30 -37.96
C LEU A 613 -18.15 6.26 -38.82
N HIS A 614 -18.32 7.57 -38.62
CA HIS A 614 -17.54 8.57 -39.33
C HIS A 614 -16.04 8.47 -38.99
N ASP A 615 -15.71 8.25 -37.72
CA ASP A 615 -14.31 8.06 -37.31
C ASP A 615 -13.71 6.77 -37.91
N ALA A 616 -14.52 5.71 -38.03
CA ALA A 616 -14.14 4.48 -38.70
C ALA A 616 -13.88 4.68 -40.19
N ASP A 617 -14.76 5.41 -40.88
CA ASP A 617 -14.58 5.77 -42.29
C ASP A 617 -13.31 6.62 -42.48
N PHE A 618 -13.14 7.66 -41.66
CA PHE A 618 -11.95 8.53 -41.71
C PHE A 618 -10.65 7.76 -41.48
N LEU A 619 -10.59 6.85 -40.50
CA LEU A 619 -9.42 6.01 -40.26
C LEU A 619 -9.08 5.17 -41.48
N VAL A 620 -10.08 4.54 -42.11
CA VAL A 620 -9.88 3.69 -43.29
C VAL A 620 -9.44 4.53 -44.49
N ASP A 621 -10.05 5.69 -44.71
CA ASP A 621 -9.71 6.59 -45.82
C ASP A 621 -8.27 7.12 -45.69
N VAL A 622 -7.84 7.44 -44.47
CA VAL A 622 -6.44 7.80 -44.19
C VAL A 622 -5.49 6.64 -44.46
N MET A 623 -5.86 5.42 -44.07
CA MET A 623 -5.06 4.22 -44.34
C MET A 623 -5.00 3.92 -45.85
N ASP A 624 -6.10 4.08 -46.58
CA ASP A 624 -6.19 3.91 -48.03
C ASP A 624 -5.25 4.87 -48.76
N HIS A 625 -5.31 6.15 -48.38
CA HIS A 625 -4.44 7.19 -48.93
C HIS A 625 -2.97 6.91 -48.66
N ALA A 626 -2.62 6.51 -47.43
CA ALA A 626 -1.24 6.13 -47.07
C ALA A 626 -0.75 4.94 -47.92
N LEU A 627 -1.56 3.89 -48.04
CA LEU A 627 -1.26 2.72 -48.86
C LEU A 627 -1.12 3.05 -50.35
N SER A 628 -1.90 4.00 -50.88
CA SER A 628 -1.80 4.41 -52.29
C SER A 628 -0.48 5.09 -52.67
N LYS A 629 0.30 5.54 -51.68
CA LYS A 629 1.60 6.19 -51.85
C LYS A 629 2.77 5.21 -51.74
N MET A 630 2.51 3.95 -51.39
CA MET A 630 3.49 2.86 -51.29
C MET A 630 3.41 1.99 -52.54
#